data_AF-A0AAD2GDG8-F1
#
_entry.id   AF-A0AAD2GDG8-F1
#
_cell.length_a   1.000
_cell.length_b   1.000
_cell.length_c   1.000
_cell.angle_alpha   90.00
_cell.angle_beta   90.00
_cell.angle_gamma   90.00
#
_symmetry.space_group_name_H-M   'P 1'
#
loop_
_entity.id
_entity.type
_entity.pdbx_description
1 polymer ?
#
loop_
_entity_poly.entity_id
_entity_poly.type
_entity_poly.pdbx_seq_one_letter_code
_entity_poly.pdbx_strand_id
1 'polypeptide(L)'
;MLPRRLSKTVARSLLLRQSPRHAPPPQLNLARRAFSDKLMGFSPMAPSAPSSPQQQGESRIPTAKDVTTAGGIWAPTSAKRDKLNELRTELKDGMESLDDAATESQLQDLYLVDGLQLISKTIDSTTDITTPVIAECSEWLVEQQAKMPEGMDKDKWEAHLAIVKEHIDTMKNSHISSTSNCLKDVRDYLDPTSIEEQDELEKHTSEPLLQVQDEPFSQAVLLLRFQLMEAAMEHFLASWDACTTVSDGDVDRAATQGISVEPQARTLPTAKVYKYLFAHLSGSCSERVDAAWDFIDKDDDGLLDESEITLVAELCLAPVQLALPRLFELALNEEPATEADLAAAALEASDGDAKPSPPQKGWRQRRREANMKKQLIKMFDKAVQKTFEDEVEMPHRLRCIYAWAEKAHQDNKLESIMVESGWSDRKRYVELSPKISLPEFREVQREHFTHLDRIGTEILKSYREDLWVLQGKGRERKELMRDSALFMAVVSLADYLILAS
;
A
#
# COMPACT_ATOMS: atom_id res chain seq x y z
N MET A 1 -14.70 -11.13 65.43
CA MET A 1 -15.98 -10.41 65.22
C MET A 1 -16.39 -10.59 63.76
N LEU A 2 -17.33 -11.52 63.53
CA LEU A 2 -18.25 -11.57 62.37
C LEU A 2 -19.31 -10.44 62.53
N PRO A 3 -20.25 -10.14 61.59
CA PRO A 3 -20.75 -10.93 60.44
C PRO A 3 -20.97 -10.10 59.14
N ARG A 4 -21.28 -10.68 57.96
CA ARG A 4 -22.66 -10.94 57.51
C ARG A 4 -22.71 -11.78 56.23
N ARG A 5 -23.61 -12.77 56.27
CA ARG A 5 -24.12 -13.63 55.18
C ARG A 5 -25.06 -12.88 54.25
N LEU A 6 -25.29 -13.45 53.05
CA LEU A 6 -26.58 -13.89 52.43
C LEU A 6 -26.43 -13.85 50.90
N SER A 7 -26.32 -14.98 50.18
CA SER A 7 -27.32 -15.99 49.76
C SER A 7 -27.94 -15.73 48.37
N LYS A 8 -27.74 -16.70 47.47
CA LYS A 8 -28.40 -16.89 46.16
C LYS A 8 -29.92 -17.01 46.30
N THR A 9 -30.69 -16.51 45.34
CA THR A 9 -31.98 -17.10 44.93
C THR A 9 -32.35 -16.75 43.49
N VAL A 10 -32.83 -17.76 42.76
CA VAL A 10 -33.40 -17.78 41.40
C VAL A 10 -34.93 -17.90 41.51
N ALA A 11 -35.69 -17.14 40.72
CA ALA A 11 -37.06 -17.45 40.21
C ALA A 11 -37.51 -16.24 39.34
N ARG A 12 -37.85 -16.31 38.04
CA ARG A 12 -38.81 -17.07 37.21
C ARG A 12 -40.23 -16.45 37.17
N SER A 13 -40.72 -16.24 35.93
CA SER A 13 -42.09 -15.88 35.47
C SER A 13 -42.42 -14.38 35.54
N LEU A 14 -43.06 -13.71 34.56
CA LEU A 14 -44.14 -14.00 33.62
C LEU A 14 -44.06 -13.04 32.42
N LEU A 15 -44.44 -13.48 31.21
CA LEU A 15 -45.56 -12.86 30.48
C LEU A 15 -45.89 -13.66 29.21
N LEU A 16 -47.11 -14.20 29.20
CA LEU A 16 -47.80 -14.72 28.04
C LEU A 16 -48.04 -13.59 27.02
N ARG A 17 -47.89 -13.89 25.73
CA ARG A 17 -48.70 -13.22 24.70
C ARG A 17 -49.12 -14.20 23.62
N GLN A 18 -50.42 -14.19 23.39
CA GLN A 18 -51.22 -15.09 22.55
C GLN A 18 -51.02 -14.78 21.06
N SER A 19 -51.05 -15.84 20.23
CA SER A 19 -51.30 -15.76 18.79
C SER A 19 -52.75 -15.35 18.50
N PRO A 20 -53.04 -14.85 17.27
CA PRO A 20 -53.81 -15.71 16.36
C PRO A 20 -53.45 -15.62 14.86
N ARG A 21 -53.39 -16.81 14.25
CA ARG A 21 -53.89 -17.29 12.93
C ARG A 21 -53.90 -16.39 11.67
N HIS A 22 -53.06 -16.82 10.71
CA HIS A 22 -53.29 -17.13 9.28
C HIS A 22 -54.26 -16.35 8.39
N ALA A 23 -53.71 -15.81 7.29
CA ALA A 23 -54.26 -15.83 5.92
C ALA A 23 -53.10 -15.83 4.87
N PRO A 24 -53.32 -16.31 3.63
CA PRO A 24 -52.31 -16.94 2.75
C PRO A 24 -51.64 -15.99 1.72
N PRO A 25 -50.57 -16.42 1.02
CA PRO A 25 -49.75 -15.54 0.18
C PRO A 25 -50.26 -15.43 -1.28
N PRO A 26 -50.01 -14.31 -1.97
CA PRO A 26 -50.16 -14.26 -3.41
C PRO A 26 -48.90 -14.78 -4.11
N GLN A 27 -49.13 -15.69 -5.06
CA GLN A 27 -48.15 -16.23 -5.99
C GLN A 27 -47.64 -15.14 -6.94
N LEU A 28 -46.32 -15.03 -7.09
CA LEU A 28 -45.70 -14.35 -8.24
C LEU A 28 -44.74 -15.30 -8.93
N ASN A 29 -45.00 -15.45 -10.23
CA ASN A 29 -44.32 -16.30 -11.20
C ASN A 29 -42.80 -16.06 -11.23
N LEU A 30 -42.01 -17.05 -10.81
CA LEU A 30 -40.60 -17.17 -11.19
C LEU A 30 -40.51 -17.76 -12.61
N ALA A 31 -40.66 -16.88 -13.60
CA ALA A 31 -40.23 -17.18 -14.95
C ALA A 31 -38.69 -17.10 -14.98
N ARG A 32 -38.05 -18.27 -15.13
CA ARG A 32 -36.68 -18.41 -15.63
C ARG A 32 -36.51 -17.51 -16.87
N ARG A 33 -35.64 -16.50 -16.81
CA ARG A 33 -35.03 -15.88 -17.99
C ARG A 33 -33.55 -15.63 -17.73
N ALA A 34 -32.80 -15.91 -18.79
CA ALA A 34 -31.37 -16.08 -18.85
C ALA A 34 -30.58 -14.81 -18.48
N PHE A 35 -29.48 -15.02 -17.75
CA PHE A 35 -28.38 -14.06 -17.60
C PHE A 35 -27.52 -14.12 -18.87
N SER A 36 -27.97 -13.48 -19.94
CA SER A 36 -27.13 -13.06 -21.06
C SER A 36 -27.95 -12.05 -21.86
N ASP A 37 -27.54 -10.78 -21.86
CA ASP A 37 -27.92 -9.70 -22.82
C ASP A 37 -27.92 -8.28 -22.22
N LYS A 38 -27.22 -8.03 -21.10
CA LYS A 38 -26.83 -6.67 -20.70
C LYS A 38 -25.32 -6.43 -20.81
N LEU A 39 -24.74 -6.95 -21.88
CA LEU A 39 -23.33 -6.75 -22.26
C LEU A 39 -23.26 -5.79 -23.46
N MET A 40 -23.91 -4.63 -23.33
CA MET A 40 -23.70 -3.48 -24.21
C MET A 40 -23.02 -2.42 -23.35
N GLY A 41 -21.72 -2.25 -23.60
CA GLY A 41 -20.84 -1.40 -22.83
C GLY A 41 -21.30 0.05 -22.80
N PHE A 42 -21.36 0.61 -21.60
CA PHE A 42 -21.32 2.06 -21.42
C PHE A 42 -19.86 2.46 -21.36
N SER A 43 -19.45 3.28 -22.32
CA SER A 43 -18.14 3.93 -22.29
C SER A 43 -18.19 5.06 -21.26
N PRO A 44 -17.22 5.17 -20.33
CA PRO A 44 -17.13 6.30 -19.39
C PRO A 44 -16.90 7.66 -20.09
N MET A 45 -16.68 7.66 -21.41
CA MET A 45 -16.54 8.85 -22.25
C MET A 45 -17.82 9.30 -22.96
N ALA A 46 -18.98 8.66 -22.72
CA ALA A 46 -20.21 9.12 -23.34
C ALA A 46 -20.71 10.40 -22.63
N PRO A 47 -20.96 11.51 -23.35
CA PRO A 47 -21.63 12.67 -22.77
C PRO A 47 -22.98 12.19 -22.24
N SER A 48 -23.25 12.49 -20.96
CA SER A 48 -24.53 12.19 -20.33
C SER A 48 -25.65 12.75 -21.18
N ALA A 49 -26.54 11.87 -21.64
CA ALA A 49 -27.81 12.30 -22.21
C ALA A 49 -28.49 13.22 -21.18
N PRO A 50 -29.11 14.34 -21.59
CA PRO A 50 -29.65 15.32 -20.66
C PRO A 50 -30.79 14.69 -19.86
N SER A 51 -30.48 14.22 -18.66
CA SER A 51 -31.48 13.83 -17.67
C SER A 51 -32.08 15.10 -17.08
N SER A 52 -33.40 15.10 -17.00
CA SER A 52 -34.29 16.17 -16.57
C SER A 52 -33.77 17.01 -15.37
N PRO A 53 -34.04 18.33 -15.33
CA PRO A 53 -33.40 19.27 -14.41
C PRO A 53 -34.05 19.26 -13.01
N GLN A 54 -34.02 18.14 -12.30
CA GLN A 54 -34.61 18.07 -10.95
C GLN A 54 -33.86 17.22 -9.91
N GLN A 55 -32.57 16.95 -10.11
CA GLN A 55 -31.68 16.48 -9.04
C GLN A 55 -30.39 17.31 -9.05
N GLN A 56 -30.49 18.53 -8.52
CA GLN A 56 -29.34 19.25 -8.00
C GLN A 56 -29.41 19.18 -6.48
N GLY A 57 -28.36 18.62 -5.87
CA GLY A 57 -28.18 18.58 -4.43
C GLY A 57 -27.10 17.57 -4.05
N GLU A 58 -25.86 18.07 -4.00
CA GLU A 58 -24.74 17.52 -3.21
C GLU A 58 -23.83 16.47 -3.89
N SER A 59 -22.67 16.96 -4.35
CA SER A 59 -21.51 16.31 -5.00
C SER A 59 -21.70 15.88 -6.48
N ARG A 60 -20.88 16.49 -7.36
CA ARG A 60 -20.77 16.18 -8.80
C ARG A 60 -19.78 15.04 -9.08
N ILE A 61 -19.00 14.68 -8.06
CA ILE A 61 -18.11 13.52 -8.05
C ILE A 61 -19.00 12.27 -7.92
N PRO A 62 -18.96 11.33 -8.89
CA PRO A 62 -19.77 10.11 -8.80
C PRO A 62 -19.41 9.35 -7.53
N THR A 63 -20.35 9.00 -6.66
CA THR A 63 -20.01 8.20 -5.47
C THR A 63 -19.50 6.82 -5.87
N ALA A 64 -18.81 6.12 -4.96
CA ALA A 64 -18.41 4.72 -5.20
C ALA A 64 -19.59 3.81 -5.62
N LYS A 65 -20.80 4.09 -5.13
CA LYS A 65 -22.03 3.38 -5.52
C LYS A 65 -22.46 3.72 -6.94
N ASP A 66 -22.30 4.97 -7.37
CA ASP A 66 -22.64 5.42 -8.73
C ASP A 66 -21.73 4.76 -9.76
N VAL A 67 -20.43 4.70 -9.48
CA VAL A 67 -19.45 4.03 -10.35
C VAL A 67 -19.77 2.54 -10.48
N THR A 68 -20.06 1.87 -9.36
CA THR A 68 -20.40 0.44 -9.35
C THR A 68 -21.73 0.16 -10.08
N THR A 69 -22.73 1.03 -9.93
CA THR A 69 -24.06 0.87 -10.54
C THR A 69 -24.06 1.19 -12.03
N ALA A 70 -23.20 2.13 -12.47
CA ALA A 70 -23.01 2.48 -13.87
C ALA A 70 -22.20 1.44 -14.66
N GLY A 71 -21.77 0.34 -14.03
CA GLY A 71 -20.91 -0.66 -14.66
C GLY A 71 -19.45 -0.22 -14.76
N GLY A 72 -19.04 0.82 -14.04
CA GLY A 72 -17.64 1.18 -13.84
C GLY A 72 -16.96 0.05 -13.07
N ILE A 73 -16.01 -0.61 -13.73
CA ILE A 73 -15.28 -1.76 -13.22
C ILE A 73 -14.24 -1.23 -12.23
N TRP A 74 -14.66 -0.86 -11.03
CA TRP A 74 -13.75 -0.52 -9.93
C TRP A 74 -13.56 -1.67 -8.96
N ALA A 75 -14.41 -2.68 -9.10
CA ALA A 75 -14.15 -4.01 -8.62
C ALA A 75 -13.68 -4.85 -9.82
N PRO A 76 -12.36 -4.89 -10.11
CA PRO A 76 -11.87 -6.03 -10.86
C PRO A 76 -12.15 -7.26 -9.98
N THR A 77 -12.96 -8.19 -10.48
CA THR A 77 -12.84 -9.60 -10.08
C THR A 77 -11.47 -10.05 -10.56
N SER A 78 -10.43 -9.71 -9.79
CA SER A 78 -9.09 -10.18 -10.08
C SER A 78 -9.06 -11.66 -9.75
N ALA A 79 -8.31 -12.44 -10.53
CA ALA A 79 -8.11 -13.86 -10.24
C ALA A 79 -7.57 -14.08 -8.80
N LYS A 80 -6.87 -13.08 -8.23
CA LYS A 80 -6.46 -13.07 -6.82
C LYS A 80 -7.68 -13.00 -5.89
N ARG A 81 -8.58 -12.01 -6.06
CA ARG A 81 -9.79 -11.87 -5.24
C ARG A 81 -10.74 -13.05 -5.37
N ASP A 82 -10.94 -13.54 -6.58
CA ASP A 82 -11.79 -14.72 -6.82
C ASP A 82 -11.23 -15.94 -6.09
N LYS A 83 -9.91 -16.13 -6.13
CA LYS A 83 -9.25 -17.22 -5.40
C LYS A 83 -9.32 -17.04 -3.89
N LEU A 84 -9.18 -15.81 -3.38
CA LEU A 84 -9.35 -15.55 -1.94
C LEU A 84 -10.78 -15.85 -1.48
N ASN A 85 -11.78 -15.50 -2.28
CA ASN A 85 -13.18 -15.80 -1.98
C ASN A 85 -13.44 -17.31 -2.00
N GLU A 86 -12.91 -18.03 -3.00
CA GLU A 86 -12.94 -19.50 -3.05
C GLU A 86 -12.34 -20.11 -1.78
N LEU A 87 -11.12 -19.69 -1.40
CA LEU A 87 -10.44 -20.19 -0.20
C LEU A 87 -11.21 -19.90 1.09
N ARG A 88 -11.88 -18.74 1.20
CA ARG A 88 -12.74 -18.41 2.34
C ARG A 88 -13.97 -19.31 2.42
N THR A 89 -14.54 -19.69 1.28
CA THR A 89 -15.68 -20.63 1.25
C THR A 89 -15.29 -22.07 1.56
N GLU A 90 -14.00 -22.41 1.46
CA GLU A 90 -13.47 -23.76 1.74
C GLU A 90 -12.97 -23.94 3.20
N LEU A 91 -13.12 -22.93 4.06
CA LEU A 91 -12.78 -23.04 5.47
C LEU A 91 -13.64 -24.12 6.15
N LYS A 92 -13.00 -24.93 7.00
CA LYS A 92 -13.66 -26.03 7.73
C LYS A 92 -14.42 -25.49 8.93
N ASP A 93 -15.43 -26.23 9.39
CA ASP A 93 -16.19 -25.88 10.60
C ASP A 93 -15.24 -25.61 11.78
N GLY A 94 -15.31 -24.40 12.33
CA GLY A 94 -14.46 -23.93 13.43
C GLY A 94 -13.24 -23.09 13.05
N MET A 95 -13.03 -22.82 11.74
CA MET A 95 -12.07 -21.82 11.26
C MET A 95 -12.83 -20.53 10.89
N GLU A 96 -12.40 -19.40 11.42
CA GLU A 96 -13.00 -18.08 11.16
C GLU A 96 -12.19 -17.29 10.12
N SER A 97 -10.89 -17.59 10.00
CA SER A 97 -9.95 -16.86 9.13
C SER A 97 -9.08 -17.79 8.27
N LEU A 98 -8.45 -17.22 7.24
CA LEU A 98 -7.42 -17.92 6.45
C LEU A 98 -6.13 -18.18 7.26
N ASP A 99 -5.94 -17.43 8.35
CA ASP A 99 -4.81 -17.56 9.26
C ASP A 99 -4.97 -18.85 10.10
N ASP A 100 -6.20 -19.19 10.50
CA ASP A 100 -6.50 -20.44 11.24
C ASP A 100 -6.17 -21.70 10.42
N ALA A 101 -6.19 -21.57 9.10
CA ALA A 101 -5.85 -22.64 8.16
C ALA A 101 -4.35 -22.71 7.83
N ALA A 102 -3.53 -21.78 8.35
CA ALA A 102 -2.10 -21.72 8.11
C ALA A 102 -1.33 -22.65 9.06
N THR A 103 -0.25 -23.26 8.57
CA THR A 103 0.71 -23.98 9.43
C THR A 103 1.53 -22.98 10.27
N GLU A 104 2.16 -23.41 11.37
CA GLU A 104 3.05 -22.54 12.18
C GLU A 104 4.09 -21.78 11.34
N SER A 105 4.77 -22.45 10.40
CA SER A 105 5.74 -21.80 9.51
C SER A 105 5.10 -20.77 8.57
N GLN A 106 3.84 -20.96 8.18
CA GLN A 106 3.09 -20.04 7.32
C GLN A 106 2.59 -18.83 8.12
N LEU A 107 2.23 -19.03 9.40
CA LEU A 107 1.91 -17.94 10.32
C LEU A 107 3.12 -17.03 10.54
N GLN A 108 4.32 -17.59 10.66
CA GLN A 108 5.55 -16.79 10.77
C GLN A 108 5.81 -15.90 9.55
N ASP A 109 5.45 -16.35 8.34
CA ASP A 109 5.51 -15.53 7.13
C ASP A 109 4.45 -14.41 7.15
N LEU A 110 3.25 -14.71 7.66
CA LEU A 110 2.16 -13.74 7.79
C LEU A 110 2.49 -12.66 8.84
N TYR A 111 3.01 -13.06 10.01
CA TYR A 111 3.44 -12.14 11.06
C TYR A 111 4.59 -11.23 10.64
N LEU A 112 5.52 -11.73 9.82
CA LEU A 112 6.55 -10.89 9.21
C LEU A 112 5.91 -9.76 8.38
N VAL A 113 4.88 -10.08 7.59
CA VAL A 113 4.19 -9.09 6.77
C VAL A 113 3.40 -8.11 7.64
N ASP A 114 2.74 -8.57 8.70
CA ASP A 114 1.98 -7.72 9.62
C ASP A 114 2.88 -6.71 10.33
N GLY A 115 4.05 -7.14 10.80
CA GLY A 115 5.01 -6.22 11.42
C GLY A 115 5.57 -5.19 10.45
N LEU A 116 5.92 -5.60 9.23
CA LEU A 116 6.31 -4.66 8.17
C LEU A 116 5.15 -3.71 7.81
N GLN A 117 3.91 -4.19 7.84
CA GLN A 117 2.73 -3.39 7.57
C GLN A 117 2.52 -2.35 8.65
N LEU A 118 2.75 -2.70 9.92
CA LEU A 118 2.70 -1.74 11.02
C LEU A 118 3.75 -0.64 10.85
N ILE A 119 5.01 -1.01 10.56
CA ILE A 119 6.08 -0.04 10.28
C ILE A 119 5.68 0.89 9.13
N SER A 120 5.16 0.34 8.03
CA SER A 120 4.72 1.13 6.88
C SER A 120 3.52 2.03 7.20
N LYS A 121 2.53 1.53 7.95
CA LYS A 121 1.33 2.27 8.35
C LYS A 121 1.71 3.50 9.19
N THR A 122 2.68 3.34 10.08
CA THR A 122 3.24 4.41 10.90
C THR A 122 3.86 5.52 10.03
N ILE A 123 4.59 5.16 8.97
CA ILE A 123 5.20 6.12 8.04
C ILE A 123 4.18 6.77 7.11
N ASP A 124 3.20 6.00 6.65
CA ASP A 124 2.15 6.48 5.75
C ASP A 124 1.26 7.53 6.46
N SER A 125 0.99 7.34 7.76
CA SER A 125 -0.04 8.09 8.49
C SER A 125 0.48 9.19 9.44
N THR A 126 1.70 9.07 9.97
CA THR A 126 2.13 9.92 11.09
C THR A 126 3.22 10.93 10.70
N THR A 127 2.91 12.20 10.94
CA THR A 127 3.83 13.35 10.81
C THR A 127 4.65 13.60 12.08
N ASP A 128 4.16 13.11 13.23
CA ASP A 128 4.63 13.49 14.56
C ASP A 128 5.71 12.58 15.14
N ILE A 129 6.16 11.56 14.39
CA ILE A 129 7.28 10.71 14.80
C ILE A 129 8.58 11.37 14.33
N THR A 130 8.77 12.61 14.73
CA THR A 130 10.06 13.29 14.57
C THR A 130 10.94 12.81 15.70
N THR A 131 11.64 11.71 15.46
CA THR A 131 12.68 11.25 16.39
C THR A 131 13.77 12.32 16.47
N PRO A 132 14.51 12.43 17.58
CA PRO A 132 15.66 13.34 17.67
C PRO A 132 16.64 13.18 16.52
N VAL A 133 16.77 11.95 16.00
CA VAL A 133 17.62 11.61 14.86
C VAL A 133 17.10 12.20 13.55
N ILE A 134 15.78 12.15 13.30
CA ILE A 134 15.17 12.78 12.13
C ILE A 134 15.29 14.31 12.23
N ALA A 135 15.12 14.87 13.43
CA ALA A 135 15.30 16.30 13.65
C ALA A 135 16.74 16.74 13.35
N GLU A 136 17.75 16.02 13.87
CA GLU A 136 19.17 16.27 13.61
C GLU A 136 19.50 16.20 12.11
N CYS A 137 19.05 15.13 11.44
CA CYS A 137 19.24 14.99 10.00
C CYS A 137 18.55 16.11 9.22
N SER A 138 17.36 16.53 9.67
CA SER A 138 16.61 17.62 9.02
C SER A 138 17.31 18.98 9.18
N GLU A 139 17.80 19.29 10.38
CA GLU A 139 18.59 20.50 10.64
C GLU A 139 19.85 20.54 9.76
N TRP A 140 20.56 19.41 9.65
CA TRP A 140 21.72 19.31 8.76
C TRP A 140 21.35 19.55 7.30
N LEU A 141 20.24 18.99 6.82
CA LEU A 141 19.75 19.21 5.45
C LEU A 141 19.38 20.67 5.19
N VAL A 142 18.77 21.36 6.16
CA VAL A 142 18.48 22.81 6.05
C VAL A 142 19.78 23.61 5.91
N GLU A 143 20.83 23.26 6.65
CA GLU A 143 22.13 23.90 6.47
C GLU A 143 22.75 23.63 5.09
N GLN A 144 22.58 22.42 4.55
CA GLN A 144 23.04 22.11 3.20
C GLN A 144 22.26 22.90 2.15
N GLN A 145 20.93 22.98 2.29
CA GLN A 145 20.08 23.77 1.40
C GLN A 145 20.52 25.23 1.35
N ALA A 146 20.85 25.83 2.50
CA ALA A 146 21.30 27.22 2.57
C ALA A 146 22.66 27.49 1.90
N LYS A 147 23.49 26.45 1.74
CA LYS A 147 24.80 26.53 1.08
C LYS A 147 24.74 26.33 -0.44
N MET A 148 23.59 25.85 -0.96
CA MET A 148 23.44 25.50 -2.36
C MET A 148 23.01 26.71 -3.21
N PRO A 149 23.52 26.85 -4.44
CA PRO A 149 23.02 27.85 -5.37
C PRO A 149 21.58 27.55 -5.79
N GLU A 150 20.84 28.59 -6.16
CA GLU A 150 19.53 28.43 -6.77
C GLU A 150 19.67 27.93 -8.22
N GLY A 151 18.95 26.87 -8.57
CA GLY A 151 18.99 26.30 -9.92
C GLY A 151 20.23 25.43 -10.15
N MET A 152 20.23 24.22 -9.60
CA MET A 152 21.29 23.23 -9.83
C MET A 152 20.95 22.34 -11.04
N ASP A 153 21.99 21.96 -11.79
CA ASP A 153 21.92 20.98 -12.88
C ASP A 153 22.09 19.55 -12.35
N LYS A 154 21.89 18.55 -13.24
CA LYS A 154 21.92 17.13 -12.89
C LYS A 154 23.23 16.70 -12.23
N ASP A 155 24.36 17.06 -12.83
CA ASP A 155 25.70 16.64 -12.35
C ASP A 155 25.99 17.20 -10.95
N LYS A 156 25.60 18.46 -10.70
CA LYS A 156 25.74 19.07 -9.37
C LYS A 156 24.82 18.39 -8.35
N TRP A 157 23.59 18.04 -8.73
CA TRP A 157 22.68 17.30 -7.86
C TRP A 157 23.21 15.90 -7.56
N GLU A 158 23.71 15.18 -8.54
CA GLU A 158 24.29 13.84 -8.34
C GLU A 158 25.46 13.88 -7.35
N ALA A 159 26.39 14.83 -7.54
CA ALA A 159 27.51 15.03 -6.61
C ALA A 159 27.04 15.41 -5.20
N HIS A 160 26.02 16.26 -5.09
CA HIS A 160 25.48 16.69 -3.81
C HIS A 160 24.72 15.58 -3.08
N LEU A 161 23.85 14.84 -3.79
CA LEU A 161 23.09 13.74 -3.20
C LEU A 161 23.98 12.58 -2.77
N ALA A 162 25.17 12.41 -3.38
CA ALA A 162 26.17 11.48 -2.87
C ALA A 162 26.67 11.86 -1.46
N ILE A 163 26.86 13.15 -1.19
CA ILE A 163 27.25 13.66 0.14
C ILE A 163 26.10 13.46 1.14
N VAL A 164 24.86 13.75 0.72
CA VAL A 164 23.66 13.52 1.54
C VAL A 164 23.51 12.04 1.89
N LYS A 165 23.72 11.15 0.91
CA LYS A 165 23.69 9.70 1.13
C LYS A 165 24.73 9.23 2.13
N GLU A 166 25.98 9.70 2.02
CA GLU A 166 27.04 9.38 2.97
C GLU A 166 26.70 9.83 4.40
N HIS A 167 26.08 11.00 4.55
CA HIS A 167 25.61 11.48 5.84
C HIS A 167 24.48 10.61 6.40
N ILE A 168 23.48 10.24 5.58
CA ILE A 168 22.41 9.32 5.97
C ILE A 168 22.98 7.96 6.38
N ASP A 169 23.93 7.41 5.63
CA ASP A 169 24.60 6.16 5.97
C ASP A 169 25.33 6.27 7.32
N THR A 170 25.97 7.40 7.60
CA THR A 170 26.64 7.67 8.88
C THR A 170 25.63 7.68 10.03
N MET A 171 24.52 8.41 9.87
CA MET A 171 23.44 8.51 10.86
C MET A 171 22.76 7.15 11.11
N LYS A 172 22.50 6.40 10.03
CA LYS A 172 21.95 5.05 10.09
C LYS A 172 22.87 4.13 10.91
N ASN A 173 24.18 4.19 10.67
CA ASN A 173 25.15 3.35 11.38
C ASN A 173 25.41 3.78 12.84
N SER A 174 25.23 5.07 13.19
CA SER A 174 25.45 5.56 14.55
C SER A 174 24.24 5.39 15.47
N HIS A 175 23.02 5.53 14.93
CA HIS A 175 21.78 5.53 15.73
C HIS A 175 21.02 4.20 15.69
N ILE A 176 21.28 3.34 14.71
CA ILE A 176 20.67 2.01 14.64
C ILE A 176 21.69 1.01 15.18
N SER A 177 21.52 0.64 16.45
CA SER A 177 22.47 -0.19 17.23
C SER A 177 22.82 -1.52 16.56
N SER A 178 21.96 -2.02 15.68
CA SER A 178 22.22 -3.03 14.65
C SER A 178 20.92 -3.23 13.87
N THR A 179 20.97 -3.33 12.54
CA THR A 179 19.79 -3.72 11.73
C THR A 179 19.19 -5.05 12.22
N SER A 180 20.02 -5.93 12.77
CA SER A 180 19.59 -7.19 13.35
C SER A 180 18.75 -6.98 14.62
N ASN A 181 19.10 -6.02 15.46
CA ASN A 181 18.37 -5.80 16.72
C ASN A 181 17.00 -5.17 16.51
N CYS A 182 16.83 -4.30 15.51
CA CYS A 182 15.53 -3.66 15.27
C CYS A 182 14.59 -4.51 14.40
N LEU A 183 15.10 -5.45 13.59
CA LEU A 183 14.25 -6.26 12.72
C LEU A 183 13.99 -7.69 13.20
N LYS A 184 14.72 -8.16 14.21
CA LYS A 184 14.58 -9.52 14.76
C LYS A 184 13.16 -9.80 15.29
N ASP A 185 12.55 -8.81 15.92
CA ASP A 185 11.25 -8.93 16.57
C ASP A 185 10.10 -8.41 15.68
N VAL A 186 10.35 -8.18 14.37
CA VAL A 186 9.33 -7.68 13.44
C VAL A 186 8.10 -8.58 13.42
N ARG A 187 8.27 -9.89 13.63
CA ARG A 187 7.16 -10.84 13.66
C ARG A 187 6.27 -10.69 14.89
N ASP A 188 6.76 -10.02 15.93
CA ASP A 188 6.02 -9.82 17.18
C ASP A 188 5.31 -8.46 17.22
N TYR A 189 5.48 -7.64 16.18
CA TYR A 189 4.81 -6.35 16.05
C TYR A 189 3.33 -6.56 15.73
N LEU A 190 2.46 -6.28 16.71
CA LEU A 190 1.02 -6.38 16.57
C LEU A 190 0.40 -4.98 16.42
N ASP A 191 -0.54 -4.84 15.49
CA ASP A 191 -1.31 -3.60 15.34
C ASP A 191 -2.35 -3.51 16.47
N PRO A 192 -2.26 -2.53 17.39
CA PRO A 192 -3.20 -2.41 18.50
C PRO A 192 -4.66 -2.25 18.03
N THR A 193 -4.88 -1.70 16.82
CA THR A 193 -6.23 -1.56 16.25
C THR A 193 -6.83 -2.88 15.75
N SER A 194 -6.02 -3.90 15.49
CA SER A 194 -6.49 -5.25 15.14
C SER A 194 -6.92 -6.08 16.36
N ILE A 195 -6.50 -5.67 17.55
CA ILE A 195 -6.73 -6.39 18.81
C ILE A 195 -8.09 -5.97 19.41
N GLU A 196 -8.47 -4.69 19.25
CA GLU A 196 -9.78 -4.20 19.73
C GLU A 196 -10.99 -4.83 19.03
N GLU A 197 -10.84 -5.39 17.82
CA GLU A 197 -11.93 -6.14 17.15
C GLU A 197 -12.09 -7.59 17.68
N GLN A 198 -11.07 -8.16 18.34
CA GLN A 198 -11.13 -9.51 18.93
C GLN A 198 -11.49 -9.52 20.42
N ASP A 199 -11.36 -8.39 21.13
CA ASP A 199 -11.40 -8.34 22.60
C ASP A 199 -12.74 -7.94 23.24
N GLU A 200 -13.87 -8.44 22.70
CA GLU A 200 -15.07 -8.64 23.54
C GLU A 200 -15.00 -9.95 24.37
N LEU A 201 -13.97 -10.78 24.17
CA LEU A 201 -13.94 -12.14 24.72
C LEU A 201 -12.73 -12.53 25.59
N GLU A 202 -11.90 -11.64 26.16
CA GLU A 202 -11.03 -12.08 27.28
C GLU A 202 -10.52 -10.96 28.20
N LYS A 203 -11.43 -10.44 29.04
CA LYS A 203 -11.05 -9.84 30.33
C LYS A 203 -10.40 -10.91 31.21
N HIS A 204 -9.08 -11.11 31.14
CA HIS A 204 -8.19 -11.48 32.26
C HIS A 204 -6.75 -11.82 31.81
N THR A 205 -6.01 -10.86 31.25
CA THR A 205 -4.54 -10.83 31.45
C THR A 205 -4.05 -9.39 31.35
N SER A 206 -3.72 -8.82 32.49
CA SER A 206 -3.13 -7.49 32.64
C SER A 206 -1.62 -7.57 32.40
N GLU A 207 -1.20 -7.63 31.15
CA GLU A 207 0.11 -7.13 30.72
C GLU A 207 -0.13 -6.15 29.57
N PRO A 208 0.35 -4.89 29.69
CA PRO A 208 0.10 -3.90 28.66
C PRO A 208 0.88 -4.28 27.41
N LEU A 209 0.11 -4.61 26.37
CA LEU A 209 0.47 -4.59 24.95
C LEU A 209 1.55 -3.53 24.65
N LEU A 210 2.62 -3.97 23.99
CA LEU A 210 3.76 -3.18 23.49
C LEU A 210 3.29 -1.79 23.06
N GLN A 211 3.55 -0.80 23.92
CA GLN A 211 3.31 0.60 23.59
C GLN A 211 4.24 0.94 22.43
N VAL A 212 3.79 1.80 21.52
CA VAL A 212 4.54 2.41 20.39
C VAL A 212 5.85 3.13 20.81
N GLN A 213 6.28 2.98 22.07
CA GLN A 213 7.53 3.43 22.67
C GLN A 213 8.63 2.36 22.69
N ASP A 214 8.44 1.20 22.06
CA ASP A 214 9.53 0.21 21.96
C ASP A 214 10.66 0.72 21.06
N GLU A 215 11.85 0.76 21.65
CA GLU A 215 13.09 1.19 21.00
C GLU A 215 13.38 0.41 19.70
N PRO A 216 13.24 -0.94 19.64
CA PRO A 216 13.43 -1.69 18.39
C PRO A 216 12.45 -1.28 17.27
N PHE A 217 11.18 -1.11 17.60
CA PHE A 217 10.16 -0.70 16.63
C PHE A 217 10.45 0.71 16.10
N SER A 218 10.78 1.64 17.00
CA SER A 218 11.15 3.02 16.64
C SER A 218 12.38 3.05 15.73
N GLN A 219 13.37 2.19 15.99
CA GLN A 219 14.54 2.02 15.11
C GLN A 219 14.20 1.39 13.76
N ALA A 220 13.23 0.46 13.69
CA ALA A 220 12.77 -0.12 12.43
C ALA A 220 12.01 0.91 11.57
N VAL A 221 11.18 1.76 12.20
CA VAL A 221 10.55 2.91 11.53
C VAL A 221 11.61 3.88 11.01
N LEU A 222 12.59 4.23 11.83
CA LEU A 222 13.71 5.10 11.43
C LEU A 222 14.50 4.50 10.26
N LEU A 223 14.75 3.19 10.27
CA LEU A 223 15.41 2.49 9.18
C LEU A 223 14.65 2.66 7.86
N LEU A 224 13.33 2.45 7.87
CA LEU A 224 12.52 2.60 6.66
C LEU A 224 12.47 4.07 6.20
N ARG A 225 12.45 5.06 7.12
CA ARG A 225 12.54 6.48 6.77
C ARG A 225 13.84 6.81 6.03
N PHE A 226 14.99 6.34 6.51
CA PHE A 226 16.25 6.54 5.81
C PHE A 226 16.29 5.84 4.45
N GLN A 227 15.77 4.61 4.36
CA GLN A 227 15.66 3.91 3.08
C GLN A 227 14.74 4.62 2.09
N LEU A 228 13.65 5.23 2.55
CA LEU A 228 12.74 6.03 1.72
C LEU A 228 13.42 7.28 1.19
N MET A 229 14.18 7.99 2.01
CA MET A 229 14.96 9.15 1.59
C MET A 229 16.04 8.76 0.57
N GLU A 230 16.79 7.67 0.81
CA GLU A 230 17.76 7.13 -0.15
C GLU A 230 17.09 6.77 -1.49
N ALA A 231 15.96 6.08 -1.43
CA ALA A 231 15.17 5.71 -2.61
C ALA A 231 14.61 6.93 -3.35
N ALA A 232 14.19 7.97 -2.64
CA ALA A 232 13.71 9.22 -3.24
C ALA A 232 14.82 9.96 -3.98
N MET A 233 16.04 10.01 -3.42
CA MET A 233 17.20 10.58 -4.09
C MET A 233 17.56 9.80 -5.36
N GLU A 234 17.58 8.46 -5.28
CA GLU A 234 17.87 7.59 -6.42
C GLU A 234 16.83 7.74 -7.52
N HIS A 235 15.54 7.77 -7.16
CA HIS A 235 14.45 7.93 -8.10
C HIS A 235 14.43 9.34 -8.71
N PHE A 236 14.66 10.39 -7.93
CA PHE A 236 14.77 11.76 -8.44
C PHE A 236 15.82 11.89 -9.56
N LEU A 237 17.02 11.31 -9.35
CA LEU A 237 18.08 11.31 -10.36
C LEU A 237 17.71 10.49 -11.61
N ALA A 238 17.05 9.35 -11.40
CA ALA A 238 16.56 8.50 -12.50
C ALA A 238 15.46 9.20 -13.32
N SER A 239 14.60 9.96 -12.66
CA SER A 239 13.46 10.68 -13.23
C SER A 239 13.81 12.12 -13.64
N TRP A 240 15.09 12.51 -13.61
CA TRP A 240 15.52 13.87 -13.93
C TRP A 240 14.96 14.38 -15.25
N ASP A 241 15.04 13.56 -16.30
CA ASP A 241 14.58 13.95 -17.63
C ASP A 241 13.07 14.17 -17.65
N ALA A 242 12.30 13.33 -16.95
CA ALA A 242 10.85 13.53 -16.81
C ALA A 242 10.53 14.81 -16.01
N CYS A 243 11.23 15.03 -14.90
CA CYS A 243 11.03 16.23 -14.05
C CYS A 243 11.41 17.53 -14.76
N THR A 244 12.34 17.48 -15.71
CA THR A 244 12.80 18.66 -16.46
C THR A 244 12.12 18.85 -17.81
N THR A 245 11.44 17.83 -18.33
CA THR A 245 10.67 17.93 -19.57
C THR A 245 9.52 18.92 -19.41
N VAL A 246 9.36 19.77 -20.41
CA VAL A 246 8.29 20.78 -20.47
C VAL A 246 6.96 20.08 -20.74
N SER A 247 5.95 20.39 -19.93
CA SER A 247 4.61 19.84 -20.07
C SER A 247 3.82 20.52 -21.19
N ASP A 248 2.68 19.94 -21.59
CA ASP A 248 1.78 20.59 -22.53
C ASP A 248 1.25 21.92 -21.93
N GLY A 249 1.01 21.95 -20.61
CA GLY A 249 0.66 23.17 -19.89
C GLY A 249 1.74 24.27 -19.97
N ASP A 250 3.01 23.90 -19.87
CA ASP A 250 4.13 24.83 -20.04
C ASP A 250 4.18 25.41 -21.47
N VAL A 251 3.94 24.57 -22.49
CA VAL A 251 3.88 24.97 -23.91
C VAL A 251 2.71 25.93 -24.16
N ASP A 252 1.56 25.63 -23.59
CA ASP A 252 0.36 26.44 -23.67
C ASP A 252 0.58 27.84 -23.08
N ARG A 253 1.20 27.91 -21.89
CA ARG A 253 1.61 29.17 -21.26
C ARG A 253 2.60 29.94 -22.15
N ALA A 254 3.62 29.27 -22.68
CA ALA A 254 4.59 29.87 -23.59
C ALA A 254 3.91 30.52 -24.80
N ALA A 255 2.92 29.81 -25.37
CA ALA A 255 2.14 30.28 -26.50
C ALA A 255 1.29 31.51 -26.14
N THR A 256 0.65 31.54 -24.96
CA THR A 256 -0.12 32.73 -24.51
C THR A 256 0.74 33.97 -24.32
N GLN A 257 1.97 33.79 -23.83
CA GLN A 257 2.86 34.90 -23.48
C GLN A 257 3.76 35.31 -24.65
N GLY A 258 3.77 34.55 -25.74
CA GLY A 258 4.67 34.77 -26.87
C GLY A 258 6.14 34.51 -26.52
N ILE A 259 6.40 33.64 -25.54
CA ILE A 259 7.74 33.30 -25.05
C ILE A 259 8.19 31.98 -25.69
N SER A 260 9.46 31.89 -26.06
CA SER A 260 10.06 30.62 -26.47
C SER A 260 10.44 29.82 -25.22
N VAL A 261 9.98 28.57 -25.13
CA VAL A 261 10.35 27.64 -24.06
C VAL A 261 11.32 26.59 -24.60
N GLU A 262 12.42 26.34 -23.88
CA GLU A 262 13.32 25.24 -24.20
C GLU A 262 12.63 23.91 -23.85
N PRO A 263 12.72 22.85 -24.67
CA PRO A 263 12.02 21.59 -24.41
C PRO A 263 12.35 20.88 -23.08
N GLN A 264 13.52 21.20 -22.50
CA GLN A 264 13.96 20.67 -21.22
C GLN A 264 14.59 21.79 -20.38
N ALA A 265 14.16 21.88 -19.13
CA ALA A 265 14.81 22.72 -18.14
C ALA A 265 16.20 22.15 -17.81
N ARG A 266 17.22 23.01 -17.78
CA ARG A 266 18.59 22.58 -17.44
C ARG A 266 18.84 22.49 -15.94
N THR A 267 18.01 23.16 -15.16
CA THR A 267 18.15 23.30 -13.72
C THR A 267 16.80 23.15 -13.04
N LEU A 268 16.83 22.73 -11.76
CA LEU A 268 15.64 22.64 -10.92
C LEU A 268 15.77 23.54 -9.68
N PRO A 269 14.66 24.12 -9.19
CA PRO A 269 14.66 24.94 -7.99
C PRO A 269 15.10 24.15 -6.76
N THR A 270 16.16 24.61 -6.10
CA THR A 270 16.75 23.93 -4.95
C THR A 270 15.75 23.75 -3.81
N ALA A 271 14.94 24.77 -3.54
CA ALA A 271 13.94 24.70 -2.47
C ALA A 271 12.90 23.60 -2.68
N LYS A 272 12.43 23.40 -3.92
CA LYS A 272 11.41 22.39 -4.25
C LYS A 272 11.95 20.96 -4.14
N VAL A 273 13.18 20.72 -4.60
CA VAL A 273 13.84 19.42 -4.45
C VAL A 273 14.02 19.08 -2.97
N TYR A 274 14.50 20.02 -2.14
CA TYR A 274 14.64 19.76 -0.70
C TYR A 274 13.30 19.50 -0.02
N LYS A 275 12.25 20.26 -0.35
CA LYS A 275 10.90 20.01 0.19
C LYS A 275 10.40 18.60 -0.15
N TYR A 276 10.61 18.14 -1.38
CA TYR A 276 10.30 16.78 -1.81
C TYR A 276 11.08 15.73 -1.00
N LEU A 277 12.38 15.95 -0.78
CA LEU A 277 13.23 15.06 0.00
C LEU A 277 12.83 15.02 1.49
N PHE A 278 12.54 16.18 2.11
CA PHE A 278 12.05 16.27 3.48
C PHE A 278 10.75 15.49 3.68
N ALA A 279 9.83 15.57 2.71
CA ALA A 279 8.58 14.82 2.79
C ALA A 279 8.81 13.30 2.83
N HIS A 280 9.89 12.78 2.21
CA HIS A 280 10.25 11.36 2.28
C HIS A 280 10.98 10.99 3.58
N LEU A 281 11.76 11.92 4.15
CA LEU A 281 12.47 11.72 5.40
C LEU A 281 11.54 11.74 6.62
N SER A 282 10.61 12.69 6.70
CA SER A 282 9.78 12.92 7.90
C SER A 282 8.28 12.98 7.64
N GLY A 283 7.84 13.13 6.39
CA GLY A 283 6.45 13.42 6.07
C GLY A 283 5.54 12.20 5.90
N SER A 284 4.23 12.40 6.00
CA SER A 284 3.19 11.39 5.69
C SER A 284 3.11 11.10 4.18
N CYS A 285 2.31 10.10 3.76
CA CYS A 285 1.98 9.95 2.33
C CYS A 285 1.33 11.22 1.77
N SER A 286 0.46 11.85 2.56
CA SER A 286 -0.20 13.09 2.17
C SER A 286 0.82 14.19 1.89
N GLU A 287 1.76 14.44 2.80
CA GLU A 287 2.78 15.47 2.61
C GLU A 287 3.73 15.16 1.44
N ARG A 288 3.99 13.87 1.16
CA ARG A 288 4.74 13.46 -0.04
C ARG A 288 4.04 13.85 -1.33
N VAL A 289 2.71 13.68 -1.40
CA VAL A 289 1.91 14.12 -2.55
C VAL A 289 1.93 15.64 -2.68
N ASP A 290 1.77 16.38 -1.58
CA ASP A 290 1.77 17.84 -1.60
C ASP A 290 3.14 18.40 -2.00
N ALA A 291 4.23 17.78 -1.53
CA ALA A 291 5.59 18.15 -1.89
C ALA A 291 5.94 17.78 -3.33
N ALA A 292 5.48 16.61 -3.83
CA ALA A 292 5.64 16.23 -5.22
C ALA A 292 4.82 17.15 -6.15
N TRP A 293 3.62 17.56 -5.74
CA TRP A 293 2.81 18.54 -6.47
C TRP A 293 3.55 19.86 -6.63
N ASP A 294 4.01 20.45 -5.52
CA ASP A 294 4.78 21.69 -5.50
C ASP A 294 6.08 21.59 -6.30
N PHE A 295 6.69 20.41 -6.36
CA PHE A 295 7.90 20.15 -7.12
C PHE A 295 7.64 20.10 -8.64
N ILE A 296 6.51 19.52 -9.06
CA ILE A 296 6.12 19.44 -10.48
C ILE A 296 5.49 20.73 -11.00
N ASP A 297 4.77 21.47 -10.16
CA ASP A 297 4.23 22.80 -10.46
C ASP A 297 5.39 23.79 -10.64
N LYS A 298 5.94 23.90 -11.85
CA LYS A 298 7.15 24.71 -12.11
C LYS A 298 6.88 26.20 -12.10
N ASP A 299 5.66 26.62 -12.41
CA ASP A 299 5.25 28.03 -12.55
C ASP A 299 4.51 28.60 -11.33
N ASP A 300 4.34 27.80 -10.28
CA ASP A 300 3.70 28.22 -9.02
C ASP A 300 2.25 28.70 -9.22
N ASP A 301 1.57 28.16 -10.25
CA ASP A 301 0.16 28.49 -10.52
C ASP A 301 -0.82 27.59 -9.72
N GLY A 302 -0.29 26.52 -9.11
CA GLY A 302 -1.05 25.56 -8.32
C GLY A 302 -1.83 24.56 -9.15
N LEU A 303 -1.63 24.51 -10.47
CA LEU A 303 -2.44 23.79 -11.44
C LEU A 303 -1.60 22.82 -12.28
N LEU A 304 -2.01 21.54 -12.29
CA LEU A 304 -1.32 20.51 -13.07
C LEU A 304 -2.23 19.90 -14.14
N ASP A 305 -1.61 19.50 -15.26
CA ASP A 305 -2.23 18.70 -16.31
C ASP A 305 -2.19 17.19 -16.01
N GLU A 306 -2.80 16.37 -16.88
CA GLU A 306 -2.88 14.90 -16.69
C GLU A 306 -1.50 14.23 -16.60
N SER A 307 -0.54 14.68 -17.40
CA SER A 307 0.80 14.11 -17.45
C SER A 307 1.60 14.45 -16.18
N GLU A 308 1.45 15.68 -15.71
CA GLU A 308 2.07 16.17 -14.48
C GLU A 308 1.51 15.44 -13.24
N ILE A 309 0.20 15.21 -13.17
CA ILE A 309 -0.43 14.44 -12.08
C ILE A 309 0.07 13.00 -12.07
N THR A 310 0.27 12.41 -13.25
CA THR A 310 0.84 11.06 -13.37
C THR A 310 2.25 11.03 -12.79
N LEU A 311 3.07 12.02 -13.13
CA LEU A 311 4.43 12.15 -12.60
C LEU A 311 4.42 12.39 -11.07
N VAL A 312 3.48 13.17 -10.54
CA VAL A 312 3.31 13.33 -9.07
C VAL A 312 3.08 11.98 -8.40
N ALA A 313 2.17 11.16 -8.93
CA ALA A 313 1.89 9.83 -8.36
C ALA A 313 3.10 8.89 -8.45
N GLU A 314 3.83 8.90 -9.57
CA GLU A 314 5.07 8.12 -9.75
C GLU A 314 6.16 8.53 -8.75
N LEU A 315 6.36 9.84 -8.56
CA LEU A 315 7.32 10.39 -7.60
C LEU A 315 7.01 10.04 -6.15
N CYS A 316 5.75 9.74 -5.81
CA CYS A 316 5.37 9.23 -4.48
C CYS A 316 5.49 7.70 -4.38
N LEU A 317 5.16 6.98 -5.44
CA LEU A 317 5.10 5.51 -5.45
C LEU A 317 6.49 4.87 -5.56
N ALA A 318 7.31 5.32 -6.51
CA ALA A 318 8.57 4.67 -6.83
C ALA A 318 9.57 4.62 -5.66
N PRO A 319 9.73 5.67 -4.82
CA PRO A 319 10.58 5.58 -3.64
C PRO A 319 10.15 4.47 -2.67
N VAL A 320 8.85 4.26 -2.48
CA VAL A 320 8.32 3.17 -1.64
C VAL A 320 8.61 1.81 -2.29
N GLN A 321 8.42 1.69 -3.60
CA GLN A 321 8.72 0.47 -4.35
C GLN A 321 10.22 0.09 -4.34
N LEU A 322 11.12 1.05 -4.11
CA LEU A 322 12.56 0.80 -3.98
C LEU A 322 12.97 0.53 -2.53
N ALA A 323 12.40 1.24 -1.56
CA ALA A 323 12.77 1.12 -0.14
C ALA A 323 12.21 -0.16 0.49
N LEU A 324 10.94 -0.48 0.24
CA LEU A 324 10.26 -1.57 0.94
C LEU A 324 10.86 -2.96 0.65
N PRO A 325 11.29 -3.30 -0.58
CA PRO A 325 12.02 -4.54 -0.83
C PRO A 325 13.33 -4.64 -0.05
N ARG A 326 14.05 -3.52 0.13
CA ARG A 326 15.30 -3.50 0.92
C ARG A 326 15.00 -3.86 2.37
N LEU A 327 13.96 -3.25 2.95
CA LEU A 327 13.53 -3.57 4.32
C LEU A 327 13.07 -5.03 4.44
N PHE A 328 12.26 -5.49 3.48
CA PHE A 328 11.75 -6.85 3.46
C PHE A 328 12.88 -7.89 3.44
N GLU A 329 13.88 -7.70 2.57
CA GLU A 329 15.05 -8.59 2.52
C GLU A 329 15.83 -8.59 3.82
N LEU A 330 16.04 -7.43 4.44
CA LEU A 330 16.70 -7.32 5.74
C LEU A 330 15.92 -8.06 6.83
N ALA A 331 14.61 -7.83 6.95
CA ALA A 331 13.77 -8.50 7.94
C ALA A 331 13.68 -10.03 7.71
N LEU A 332 13.75 -10.47 6.45
CA LEU A 332 13.80 -11.89 6.10
C LEU A 332 15.19 -12.51 6.32
N ASN A 333 16.25 -11.72 6.43
CA ASN A 333 17.59 -12.15 6.86
C ASN A 333 17.68 -12.35 8.37
N GLU A 334 16.86 -11.65 9.15
CA GLU A 334 16.79 -11.84 10.59
C GLU A 334 15.95 -13.07 10.95
N GLU A 335 16.62 -14.11 11.46
CA GLU A 335 15.96 -15.26 12.08
C GLU A 335 15.47 -14.85 13.49
N PRO A 336 14.21 -15.17 13.86
CA PRO A 336 13.77 -14.99 15.24
C PRO A 336 14.66 -15.88 16.13
N ALA A 337 15.10 -15.35 17.29
CA ALA A 337 15.90 -16.17 18.20
C ALA A 337 15.09 -17.39 18.63
N THR A 338 15.64 -18.58 18.42
CA THR A 338 14.96 -19.79 18.88
C THR A 338 15.00 -19.86 20.41
N GLU A 339 14.07 -20.58 21.04
CA GLU A 339 14.15 -20.91 22.46
C GLU A 339 15.50 -21.55 22.83
N ALA A 340 16.13 -22.26 21.89
CA ALA A 340 17.47 -22.81 22.06
C ALA A 340 18.57 -21.73 22.08
N ASP A 341 18.44 -20.66 21.29
CA ASP A 341 19.35 -19.52 21.29
C ASP A 341 19.18 -18.68 22.55
N LEU A 342 17.94 -18.52 23.03
CA LEU A 342 17.62 -17.85 24.30
C LEU A 342 18.10 -18.67 25.50
N ALA A 343 17.92 -20.00 25.49
CA ALA A 343 18.44 -20.90 26.51
C ALA A 343 19.98 -20.95 26.50
N ALA A 344 20.61 -20.92 25.32
CA ALA A 344 22.06 -20.80 25.19
C ALA A 344 22.57 -19.46 25.73
N ALA A 345 21.92 -18.34 25.40
CA ALA A 345 22.28 -17.01 25.93
C ALA A 345 22.07 -16.91 27.46
N ALA A 346 21.03 -17.56 28.01
CA ALA A 346 20.80 -17.63 29.45
C ALA A 346 21.83 -18.52 30.18
N LEU A 347 22.33 -19.57 29.53
CA LEU A 347 23.46 -20.38 30.00
C LEU A 347 24.79 -19.64 29.90
N GLU A 348 25.00 -18.81 28.87
CA GLU A 348 26.18 -17.94 28.71
C GLU A 348 26.27 -16.83 29.77
N ALA A 349 25.14 -16.36 30.30
CA ALA A 349 25.13 -15.42 31.43
C ALA A 349 25.58 -16.07 32.76
N SER A 350 25.69 -17.40 32.82
CA SER A 350 26.00 -18.17 34.03
C SER A 350 27.40 -18.80 34.05
N ASP A 351 28.07 -19.00 32.92
CA ASP A 351 29.40 -19.62 32.88
C ASP A 351 30.26 -19.05 31.75
N GLY A 352 31.45 -18.55 32.11
CA GLY A 352 32.41 -18.03 31.16
C GLY A 352 33.03 -19.11 30.27
N ASP A 353 33.29 -18.73 29.01
CA ASP A 353 34.25 -19.34 28.06
C ASP A 353 33.85 -20.54 27.16
N ALA A 354 32.56 -20.80 26.90
CA ALA A 354 32.22 -21.72 25.80
C ALA A 354 31.05 -21.26 24.92
N LYS A 355 31.35 -20.63 23.77
CA LYS A 355 30.37 -20.36 22.71
C LYS A 355 29.77 -21.68 22.19
N PRO A 356 28.48 -21.98 22.39
CA PRO A 356 27.84 -23.07 21.69
C PRO A 356 27.69 -22.67 20.21
N SER A 357 28.24 -23.49 19.32
CA SER A 357 27.98 -23.33 17.89
C SER A 357 26.53 -23.72 17.59
N PRO A 358 25.78 -22.91 16.81
CA PRO A 358 24.39 -23.23 16.50
C PRO A 358 24.32 -24.60 15.82
N PRO A 359 23.25 -25.39 16.06
CA PRO A 359 23.11 -26.73 15.51
C PRO A 359 23.29 -26.67 13.99
N GLN A 360 24.30 -27.38 13.47
CA GLN A 360 24.62 -27.34 12.05
C GLN A 360 23.45 -27.90 11.22
N LYS A 361 22.63 -27.00 10.66
CA LYS A 361 21.55 -27.35 9.73
C LYS A 361 22.12 -28.21 8.59
N GLY A 362 21.50 -29.36 8.33
CA GLY A 362 21.89 -30.24 7.22
C GLY A 362 21.82 -29.52 5.87
N TRP A 363 22.66 -29.90 4.90
CA TRP A 363 22.73 -29.21 3.60
C TRP A 363 21.37 -29.16 2.87
N ARG A 364 20.55 -30.20 3.02
CA ARG A 364 19.20 -30.26 2.44
C ARG A 364 18.26 -29.22 3.04
N GLN A 365 18.36 -28.99 4.34
CA GLN A 365 17.56 -28.02 5.06
C GLN A 365 17.96 -26.60 4.66
N ARG A 366 19.27 -26.30 4.67
CA ARG A 366 19.81 -25.02 4.17
C ARG A 366 19.36 -24.69 2.74
N ARG A 367 19.37 -25.69 1.85
CA ARG A 367 18.90 -25.53 0.47
C ARG A 367 17.39 -25.27 0.38
N ARG A 368 16.58 -25.90 1.23
CA ARG A 368 15.14 -25.63 1.29
C ARG A 368 14.86 -24.22 1.79
N GLU A 369 15.49 -23.82 2.89
CA GLU A 369 15.36 -22.46 3.46
C GLU A 369 15.77 -21.40 2.44
N ALA A 370 16.93 -21.55 1.79
CA ALA A 370 17.38 -20.63 0.74
C ALA A 370 16.40 -20.54 -0.45
N ASN A 371 15.81 -21.67 -0.86
CA ASN A 371 14.82 -21.69 -1.94
C ASN A 371 13.50 -21.02 -1.52
N MET A 372 13.04 -21.24 -0.29
CA MET A 372 11.82 -20.60 0.24
C MET A 372 12.02 -19.09 0.33
N LYS A 373 13.16 -18.66 0.89
CA LYS A 373 13.54 -17.24 0.96
C LYS A 373 13.54 -16.58 -0.42
N LYS A 374 14.18 -17.21 -1.40
CA LYS A 374 14.20 -16.72 -2.79
C LYS A 374 12.79 -16.64 -3.38
N GLN A 375 11.91 -17.57 -3.03
CA GLN A 375 10.52 -17.55 -3.47
C GLN A 375 9.73 -16.40 -2.84
N LEU A 376 9.90 -16.16 -1.53
CA LEU A 376 9.27 -15.05 -0.82
C LEU A 376 9.69 -13.69 -1.40
N ILE A 377 11.00 -13.47 -1.60
CA ILE A 377 11.53 -12.25 -2.23
C ILE A 377 10.92 -12.05 -3.62
N LYS A 378 10.94 -13.09 -4.46
CA LYS A 378 10.36 -13.02 -5.81
C LYS A 378 8.86 -12.70 -5.79
N MET A 379 8.12 -13.22 -4.80
CA MET A 379 6.70 -12.91 -4.65
C MET A 379 6.50 -11.48 -4.18
N PHE A 380 7.33 -11.01 -3.27
CA PHE A 380 7.31 -9.64 -2.76
C PHE A 380 7.59 -8.62 -3.89
N ASP A 381 8.65 -8.83 -4.66
CA ASP A 381 8.99 -7.99 -5.82
C ASP A 381 7.84 -7.91 -6.82
N LYS A 382 7.16 -9.05 -7.03
CA LYS A 382 6.00 -9.12 -7.92
C LYS A 382 4.81 -8.33 -7.36
N ALA A 383 4.56 -8.39 -6.05
CA ALA A 383 3.52 -7.60 -5.41
C ALA A 383 3.83 -6.10 -5.58
N VAL A 384 5.05 -5.68 -5.22
CA VAL A 384 5.53 -4.28 -5.36
C VAL A 384 5.29 -3.72 -6.76
N GLN A 385 5.57 -4.50 -7.80
CA GLN A 385 5.38 -4.08 -9.20
C GLN A 385 3.92 -4.04 -9.64
N LYS A 386 3.07 -4.95 -9.13
CA LYS A 386 1.72 -5.16 -9.66
C LYS A 386 0.62 -4.49 -8.85
N THR A 387 0.83 -4.20 -7.57
CA THR A 387 -0.22 -3.66 -6.71
C THR A 387 -0.82 -2.40 -7.32
N PHE A 388 0.01 -1.42 -7.69
CA PHE A 388 -0.51 -0.15 -8.20
C PHE A 388 -0.90 -0.19 -9.69
N GLU A 389 -0.17 -0.93 -10.51
CA GLU A 389 -0.42 -1.02 -11.95
C GLU A 389 -1.62 -1.92 -12.28
N ASP A 390 -1.66 -3.14 -11.73
CA ASP A 390 -2.63 -4.18 -12.10
C ASP A 390 -3.83 -4.23 -11.14
N GLU A 391 -3.61 -4.08 -9.82
CA GLU A 391 -4.66 -4.34 -8.82
C GLU A 391 -5.44 -3.08 -8.43
N VAL A 392 -4.72 -1.98 -8.24
CA VAL A 392 -5.30 -0.66 -7.96
C VAL A 392 -5.61 0.08 -9.26
N GLU A 393 -4.96 -0.25 -10.37
CA GLU A 393 -5.16 0.39 -11.68
C GLU A 393 -4.90 1.90 -11.64
N MET A 394 -3.78 2.31 -11.05
CA MET A 394 -3.41 3.71 -10.86
C MET A 394 -3.54 4.55 -12.15
N PRO A 395 -3.04 4.13 -13.34
CA PRO A 395 -3.21 4.93 -14.56
C PRO A 395 -4.68 5.15 -14.96
N HIS A 396 -5.57 4.21 -14.65
CA HIS A 396 -7.00 4.40 -14.89
C HIS A 396 -7.62 5.36 -13.86
N ARG A 397 -7.28 5.20 -12.58
CA ARG A 397 -7.80 6.06 -11.50
C ARG A 397 -7.39 7.51 -11.65
N LEU A 398 -6.14 7.79 -12.03
CA LEU A 398 -5.66 9.15 -12.27
C LEU A 398 -6.42 9.81 -13.42
N ARG A 399 -6.68 9.07 -14.51
CA ARG A 399 -7.55 9.54 -15.62
C ARG A 399 -8.96 9.85 -15.16
N CYS A 400 -9.55 9.02 -14.30
CA CYS A 400 -10.86 9.28 -13.72
C CYS A 400 -10.86 10.52 -12.82
N ILE A 401 -9.85 10.68 -11.96
CA ILE A 401 -9.70 11.87 -11.10
C ILE A 401 -9.63 13.12 -11.96
N TYR A 402 -8.74 13.12 -12.95
CA TYR A 402 -8.58 14.23 -13.87
C TYR A 402 -9.88 14.53 -14.65
N ALA A 403 -10.62 13.50 -15.09
CA ALA A 403 -11.89 13.68 -15.78
C ALA A 403 -13.00 14.28 -14.89
N TRP A 404 -13.09 13.86 -13.62
CA TRP A 404 -14.17 14.27 -12.71
C TRP A 404 -13.91 15.53 -11.92
N ALA A 405 -12.64 15.95 -11.81
CA ALA A 405 -12.31 17.24 -11.22
C ALA A 405 -13.04 18.37 -11.95
N GLU A 406 -13.55 19.34 -11.17
CA GLU A 406 -14.42 20.41 -11.68
C GLU A 406 -13.70 21.42 -12.58
N LYS A 407 -12.37 21.51 -12.48
CA LYS A 407 -11.56 22.48 -13.23
C LYS A 407 -12.15 23.87 -13.08
N ALA A 408 -12.43 24.26 -11.83
CA ALA A 408 -13.23 25.44 -11.51
C ALA A 408 -12.61 26.72 -12.10
N HIS A 409 -11.29 26.79 -12.18
CA HIS A 409 -10.56 27.90 -12.81
C HIS A 409 -10.84 28.06 -14.32
N GLN A 410 -11.32 27.01 -14.99
CA GLN A 410 -11.68 27.01 -16.41
C GLN A 410 -13.20 27.07 -16.64
N ASP A 411 -14.05 27.22 -15.62
CA ASP A 411 -15.52 27.16 -15.74
C ASP A 411 -16.02 25.85 -16.43
N ASN A 412 -15.27 24.75 -16.36
CA ASN A 412 -15.49 23.53 -17.17
C ASN A 412 -15.52 23.77 -18.70
N LYS A 413 -14.86 24.81 -19.20
CA LYS A 413 -14.76 25.11 -20.63
C LYS A 413 -13.33 24.85 -21.11
N LEU A 414 -13.23 24.32 -22.33
CA LEU A 414 -11.96 24.33 -23.05
C LEU A 414 -11.67 25.78 -23.44
N GLU A 415 -10.63 26.35 -22.86
CA GLU A 415 -10.15 27.67 -23.23
C GLU A 415 -9.34 27.58 -24.53
N SER A 416 -9.62 28.47 -25.47
CA SER A 416 -8.87 28.55 -26.72
C SER A 416 -8.26 29.93 -26.86
N ILE A 417 -6.95 29.99 -27.10
CA ILE A 417 -6.21 31.24 -27.29
C ILE A 417 -5.96 31.50 -28.76
N MET A 418 -6.04 32.77 -29.15
CA MET A 418 -5.75 33.21 -30.51
C MET A 418 -4.29 33.62 -30.60
N VAL A 419 -3.49 32.86 -31.32
CA VAL A 419 -2.07 33.17 -31.55
C VAL A 419 -1.93 33.82 -32.93
N GLU A 420 -1.40 35.04 -32.97
CA GLU A 420 -1.07 35.75 -34.21
C GLU A 420 0.26 35.22 -34.76
N SER A 421 0.24 34.57 -35.93
CA SER A 421 1.47 34.14 -36.58
C SER A 421 2.14 35.34 -37.24
N GLY A 422 3.31 35.76 -36.74
CA GLY A 422 3.95 37.04 -37.11
C GLY A 422 4.29 37.27 -38.59
N TRP A 423 4.03 36.31 -39.49
CA TRP A 423 4.30 36.41 -40.93
C TRP A 423 3.07 36.17 -41.82
N SER A 424 1.95 35.71 -41.26
CA SER A 424 0.69 35.59 -41.99
C SER A 424 -0.45 36.07 -41.10
N ASP A 425 -1.34 36.93 -41.59
CA ASP A 425 -2.57 37.36 -40.89
C ASP A 425 -3.55 36.20 -40.56
N ARG A 426 -3.09 34.94 -40.60
CA ARG A 426 -3.83 33.76 -40.18
C ARG A 426 -3.74 33.60 -38.67
N LYS A 427 -4.85 33.92 -38.03
CA LYS A 427 -5.16 33.59 -36.64
C LYS A 427 -5.22 32.06 -36.49
N ARG A 428 -4.43 31.49 -35.58
CA ARG A 428 -4.59 30.09 -35.15
C ARG A 428 -5.19 30.06 -33.76
N TYR A 429 -6.13 29.15 -33.54
CA TYR A 429 -6.66 28.84 -32.22
C TYR A 429 -5.87 27.65 -31.67
N VAL A 430 -5.40 27.77 -30.43
CA VAL A 430 -4.78 26.67 -29.67
C VAL A 430 -5.70 26.38 -28.49
N GLU A 431 -6.15 25.14 -28.37
CA GLU A 431 -6.94 24.66 -27.23
C GLU A 431 -5.96 24.37 -26.08
N LEU A 432 -6.21 24.97 -24.92
CA LEU A 432 -5.39 24.78 -23.74
C LEU A 432 -5.74 23.46 -23.08
N SER A 433 -4.72 22.72 -22.65
CA SER A 433 -4.89 21.51 -21.84
C SER A 433 -5.66 21.85 -20.56
N PRO A 434 -6.67 21.04 -20.19
CA PRO A 434 -7.34 21.24 -18.92
C PRO A 434 -6.35 21.09 -17.77
N LYS A 435 -6.45 21.91 -16.73
CA LYS A 435 -5.66 21.71 -15.52
C LYS A 435 -6.57 21.39 -14.35
N ILE A 436 -6.01 20.95 -13.23
CA ILE A 436 -6.73 20.84 -11.96
C ILE A 436 -5.84 21.37 -10.83
N SER A 437 -6.48 21.92 -9.80
CA SER A 437 -5.77 22.38 -8.61
C SER A 437 -5.54 21.25 -7.60
N LEU A 438 -4.54 21.40 -6.72
CA LEU A 438 -4.28 20.43 -5.65
C LEU A 438 -5.54 20.14 -4.79
N PRO A 439 -6.34 21.15 -4.34
CA PRO A 439 -7.55 20.88 -3.58
C PRO A 439 -8.58 20.02 -4.33
N GLU A 440 -8.79 20.29 -5.63
CA GLU A 440 -9.69 19.50 -6.48
C GLU A 440 -9.17 18.07 -6.64
N PHE A 441 -7.88 17.90 -6.92
CA PHE A 441 -7.25 16.59 -6.99
C PHE A 441 -7.46 15.81 -5.69
N ARG A 442 -7.21 16.44 -4.54
CA ARG A 442 -7.32 15.83 -3.22
C ARG A 442 -8.75 15.44 -2.85
N GLU A 443 -9.74 16.23 -3.27
CA GLU A 443 -11.15 15.91 -3.04
C GLU A 443 -11.53 14.60 -3.74
N VAL A 444 -11.25 14.49 -5.03
CA VAL A 444 -11.58 13.29 -5.81
C VAL A 444 -10.71 12.11 -5.39
N GLN A 445 -9.41 12.34 -5.13
CA GLN A 445 -8.48 11.30 -4.66
C GLN A 445 -8.91 10.67 -3.34
N ARG A 446 -9.44 11.45 -2.38
CA ARG A 446 -9.94 10.91 -1.10
C ARG A 446 -11.18 10.04 -1.25
N GLU A 447 -12.04 10.31 -2.23
CA GLU A 447 -13.23 9.50 -2.49
C GLU A 447 -12.89 8.22 -3.27
N HIS A 448 -11.86 8.27 -4.11
CA HIS A 448 -11.70 7.31 -5.22
C HIS A 448 -10.34 6.67 -5.38
N PHE A 449 -9.31 7.21 -4.73
CA PHE A 449 -7.95 6.72 -4.82
C PHE A 449 -7.20 6.92 -3.49
N THR A 450 -7.83 6.47 -2.40
CA THR A 450 -7.26 6.49 -1.05
C THR A 450 -5.94 5.74 -0.93
N HIS A 451 -5.68 4.78 -1.83
CA HIS A 451 -4.44 3.99 -1.87
C HIS A 451 -3.17 4.86 -1.94
N LEU A 452 -3.24 6.05 -2.56
CA LEU A 452 -2.10 6.97 -2.64
C LEU A 452 -1.69 7.52 -1.27
N ASP A 453 -2.59 7.53 -0.28
CA ASP A 453 -2.29 7.94 1.09
C ASP A 453 -1.77 6.78 1.97
N ARG A 454 -1.62 5.58 1.42
CA ARG A 454 -1.22 4.37 2.16
C ARG A 454 -0.45 3.36 1.30
N ILE A 455 0.52 3.88 0.54
CA ILE A 455 1.22 3.14 -0.52
C ILE A 455 1.87 1.87 0.01
N GLY A 456 2.70 1.97 1.05
CA GLY A 456 3.42 0.80 1.55
C GLY A 456 2.47 -0.19 2.24
N THR A 457 1.45 0.31 2.92
CA THR A 457 0.39 -0.52 3.53
C THR A 457 -0.35 -1.35 2.47
N GLU A 458 -0.70 -0.76 1.31
CA GLU A 458 -1.39 -1.48 0.23
C GLU A 458 -0.48 -2.50 -0.47
N ILE A 459 0.80 -2.21 -0.64
CA ILE A 459 1.78 -3.18 -1.17
C ILE A 459 1.86 -4.41 -0.24
N LEU A 460 1.99 -4.20 1.06
CA LEU A 460 2.10 -5.28 2.05
C LEU A 460 0.82 -6.07 2.19
N LYS A 461 -0.34 -5.41 2.14
CA LYS A 461 -1.64 -6.08 2.11
C LYS A 461 -1.79 -6.98 0.87
N SER A 462 -1.42 -6.48 -0.31
CA SER A 462 -1.45 -7.28 -1.55
C SER A 462 -0.50 -8.48 -1.49
N TYR A 463 0.66 -8.32 -0.86
CA TYR A 463 1.61 -9.42 -0.62
C TYR A 463 1.07 -10.44 0.40
N ARG A 464 0.43 -9.99 1.49
CA ARG A 464 -0.27 -10.88 2.45
C ARG A 464 -1.31 -11.74 1.73
N GLU A 465 -2.09 -11.13 0.84
CA GLU A 465 -3.07 -11.83 0.02
C GLU A 465 -2.40 -12.88 -0.91
N ASP A 466 -1.24 -12.55 -1.50
CA ASP A 466 -0.46 -13.52 -2.29
C ASP A 466 0.03 -14.71 -1.44
N LEU A 467 0.41 -14.47 -0.18
CA LEU A 467 0.76 -15.55 0.76
C LEU A 467 -0.45 -16.46 1.02
N TRP A 468 -1.62 -15.89 1.33
CA TRP A 468 -2.84 -16.69 1.51
C TRP A 468 -3.17 -17.54 0.28
N VAL A 469 -3.06 -16.96 -0.92
CA VAL A 469 -3.29 -17.70 -2.17
C VAL A 469 -2.28 -18.84 -2.35
N LEU A 470 -1.00 -18.59 -2.05
CA LEU A 470 0.04 -19.64 -2.12
C LEU A 470 -0.25 -20.77 -1.13
N GLN A 471 -0.58 -20.42 0.11
CA GLN A 471 -0.87 -21.37 1.18
C GLN A 471 -2.11 -22.21 0.85
N GLY A 472 -3.18 -21.57 0.38
CA GLY A 472 -4.42 -22.22 -0.07
C GLY A 472 -4.20 -23.21 -1.20
N LYS A 473 -3.53 -22.79 -2.28
CA LYS A 473 -3.14 -23.70 -3.39
C LYS A 473 -2.28 -24.87 -2.92
N GLY A 474 -1.43 -24.63 -1.92
CA GLY A 474 -0.63 -25.68 -1.27
C GLY A 474 -1.48 -26.72 -0.56
N ARG A 475 -2.55 -26.29 0.13
CA ARG A 475 -3.53 -27.18 0.79
C ARG A 475 -4.33 -27.99 -0.22
N GLU A 476 -4.91 -27.33 -1.23
CA GLU A 476 -5.64 -28.00 -2.32
C GLU A 476 -4.80 -29.07 -3.01
N ARG A 477 -3.53 -28.77 -3.30
CA ARG A 477 -2.62 -29.73 -3.91
C ARG A 477 -2.34 -30.93 -3.01
N LYS A 478 -2.22 -30.73 -1.70
CA LYS A 478 -2.02 -31.84 -0.75
C LYS A 478 -3.26 -32.72 -0.67
N GLU A 479 -4.45 -32.13 -0.62
CA GLU A 479 -5.71 -32.86 -0.61
C GLU A 479 -5.91 -33.63 -1.92
N LEU A 480 -5.68 -33.00 -3.07
CA LEU A 480 -5.72 -33.67 -4.38
C LEU A 480 -4.78 -34.87 -4.47
N MET A 481 -3.54 -34.74 -3.96
CA MET A 481 -2.57 -35.84 -3.95
C MET A 481 -3.01 -36.98 -3.03
N ARG A 482 -3.56 -36.65 -1.85
CA ARG A 482 -4.11 -37.65 -0.91
C ARG A 482 -5.27 -38.40 -1.55
N ASP A 483 -6.20 -37.69 -2.15
CA ASP A 483 -7.42 -38.28 -2.71
C ASP A 483 -7.10 -39.10 -3.97
N SER A 484 -6.13 -38.65 -4.78
CA SER A 484 -5.59 -39.43 -5.90
C SER A 484 -4.89 -40.70 -5.42
N ALA A 485 -4.10 -40.64 -4.35
CA ALA A 485 -3.43 -41.81 -3.78
C ALA A 485 -4.45 -42.82 -3.20
N LEU A 486 -5.49 -42.33 -2.52
CA LEU A 486 -6.58 -43.16 -2.00
C LEU A 486 -7.37 -43.81 -3.13
N PHE A 487 -7.70 -43.06 -4.18
CA PHE A 487 -8.35 -43.59 -5.37
C PHE A 487 -7.52 -44.70 -6.02
N MET A 488 -6.22 -44.47 -6.24
CA MET A 488 -5.32 -45.48 -6.81
C MET A 488 -5.19 -46.72 -5.92
N ALA A 489 -5.19 -46.56 -4.60
CA ALA A 489 -5.15 -47.68 -3.66
C ALA A 489 -6.44 -48.52 -3.73
N VAL A 490 -7.61 -47.88 -3.81
CA VAL A 490 -8.91 -48.56 -3.96
C VAL A 490 -8.99 -49.30 -5.29
N VAL A 491 -8.60 -48.67 -6.39
CA VAL A 491 -8.57 -49.31 -7.72
C VAL A 491 -7.62 -50.51 -7.72
N SER A 492 -6.40 -50.35 -7.17
CA SER A 492 -5.42 -51.44 -7.10
C SER A 492 -5.93 -52.62 -6.26
N LEU A 493 -6.64 -52.35 -5.16
CA LEU A 493 -7.24 -53.40 -4.33
C LEU A 493 -8.37 -54.12 -5.06
N ALA A 494 -9.22 -53.39 -5.78
CA ALA A 494 -10.29 -53.97 -6.58
C ALA A 494 -9.73 -54.85 -7.71
N ASP A 495 -8.72 -54.38 -8.44
CA ASP A 495 -8.05 -55.13 -9.50
C ASP A 495 -7.41 -56.41 -8.95
N TYR A 496 -6.75 -56.33 -7.78
CA TYR A 496 -6.18 -57.49 -7.11
C TYR A 496 -7.26 -58.54 -6.76
N LEU A 497 -8.41 -58.11 -6.22
CA LEU A 497 -9.51 -59.01 -5.88
C LEU A 497 -10.13 -59.67 -7.12
N ILE A 498 -10.24 -58.95 -8.24
CA ILE A 498 -10.75 -59.50 -9.51
C ILE A 498 -9.76 -60.53 -10.11
N LEU A 499 -8.45 -60.29 -10.01
CA LEU A 499 -7.45 -61.25 -10.50
C LEU A 499 -7.28 -62.48 -9.59
N ALA A 500 -7.62 -62.36 -8.30
CA ALA A 500 -7.54 -63.45 -7.33
C ALA A 500 -8.78 -64.35 -7.30
N SER A 501 -9.92 -63.90 -7.85
CA SER A 501 -11.14 -64.69 -8.07
C SER A 501 -11.10 -65.44 -9.39
#